data_AF-A0A9X1Q959-F1
#
_entry.id   AF-A0A9X1Q959-F1
#
_cell.length_a   1.000
_cell.length_b   1.000
_cell.length_c   1.000
_cell.angle_alpha   90.00
_cell.angle_beta   90.00
_cell.angle_gamma   90.00
#
_symmetry.space_group_name_H-M   'P 1'
#
loop_
_entity.id
_entity.type
_entity.pdbx_description
1 polymer ?
#
loop_
_entity_poly.entity_id
_entity_poly.type
_entity_poly.pdbx_seq_one_letter_code
_entity_poly.pdbx_strand_id
1 'polypeptide(L)'
;MEKAVVRHYVNRGGQLPVKPTIISGFDADTDVLIIDEPELSRNDLVIEQDGDNTLVRLADSFMILASLENVHAIDLDPAPFLKEFYKALQENDIEEILSFLAEDVLWEMGGPQDLIPWAGAWDGKAGVRQFFQLQKEGLAFEKLNPTRFVAQGNTVAVVLEGSGEARTGKAFSGSVVHWVIVKNGRISQLQCYRDTFPIIEAMQGGRPFTIAANGFGSAHYTNKSVSSPRTTDSIVFDEAIFDNAPATVKSARAMYGALQGFKPEDIRKAFAPNVVWHMFGPRDIIAWSGERIGPIAAVESAKQIIETMRFDRFKAVRMLYQDNVAAVLIDEPGVSKASGLPFHTSVVHIVVVNEDGKVASIHNHVNTAEIVEAFLGGRPYTVN
;
A
#
# COMPACT_ATOMS: atom_id res chain seq x y z
N MET A 1 -0.10 -7.77 20.32
CA MET A 1 0.27 -8.93 19.49
C MET A 1 -0.97 -9.29 18.72
N GLU A 2 -0.99 -9.04 17.42
CA GLU A 2 -2.10 -9.43 16.56
C GLU A 2 -2.02 -10.95 16.32
N LYS A 3 -3.17 -11.62 16.25
CA LYS A 3 -3.27 -13.08 16.06
C LYS A 3 -2.60 -13.47 14.74
N ALA A 4 -1.80 -14.54 14.74
CA ALA A 4 -1.24 -15.08 13.49
C ALA A 4 -2.37 -15.58 12.58
N VAL A 5 -2.24 -15.35 11.27
CA VAL A 5 -3.21 -15.83 10.27
C VAL A 5 -3.31 -17.36 10.35
N VAL A 6 -4.49 -17.87 10.68
CA VAL A 6 -4.75 -19.32 10.68
C VAL A 6 -5.33 -19.72 9.32
N ARG A 7 -4.86 -20.84 8.78
CA ARG A 7 -5.32 -21.39 7.51
C ARG A 7 -6.16 -22.64 7.77
N HIS A 8 -7.34 -22.67 7.17
CA HIS A 8 -8.29 -23.77 7.29
C HIS A 8 -8.50 -24.38 5.91
N TYR A 9 -8.36 -25.70 5.80
CA TYR A 9 -8.39 -26.40 4.52
C TYR A 9 -9.67 -27.22 4.38
N VAL A 10 -10.28 -27.14 3.19
CA VAL A 10 -11.45 -27.92 2.80
C VAL A 10 -11.05 -28.73 1.56
N ASN A 11 -11.12 -30.06 1.65
CA ASN A 11 -10.77 -30.97 0.56
C ASN A 11 -11.90 -32.00 0.39
N ARG A 12 -12.45 -32.14 -0.83
CA ARG A 12 -13.59 -33.04 -1.11
C ARG A 12 -13.18 -34.50 -1.25
N GLY A 13 -11.89 -34.80 -1.46
CA GLY A 13 -11.38 -36.17 -1.60
C GLY A 13 -12.02 -36.98 -2.75
N GLY A 14 -12.72 -36.33 -3.69
CA GLY A 14 -13.20 -36.94 -4.93
C GLY A 14 -14.49 -37.79 -4.90
N GLN A 15 -15.20 -38.00 -3.79
CA GLN A 15 -16.49 -38.74 -3.80
C GLN A 15 -17.57 -38.20 -2.84
N LEU A 16 -18.84 -38.25 -3.30
CA LEU A 16 -20.05 -37.92 -2.53
C LEU A 16 -20.39 -39.01 -1.48
N PRO A 17 -21.06 -38.67 -0.36
CA PRO A 17 -21.30 -37.33 0.16
C PRO A 17 -20.27 -36.98 1.25
N VAL A 18 -19.57 -35.86 1.04
CA VAL A 18 -18.63 -35.29 2.02
C VAL A 18 -19.46 -34.60 3.10
N LYS A 19 -19.31 -35.02 4.36
CA LYS A 19 -19.82 -34.22 5.49
C LYS A 19 -19.14 -32.84 5.41
N PRO A 20 -19.86 -31.72 5.61
CA PRO A 20 -19.25 -30.41 5.56
C PRO A 20 -18.08 -30.33 6.54
N THR A 21 -17.00 -29.66 6.14
CA THR A 21 -15.89 -29.40 7.04
C THR A 21 -16.35 -28.40 8.09
N ILE A 22 -16.47 -28.84 9.34
CA ILE A 22 -16.85 -27.98 10.45
C ILE A 22 -15.60 -27.28 10.96
N ILE A 23 -15.64 -25.95 11.03
CA ILE A 23 -14.50 -25.11 11.42
C ILE A 23 -14.92 -24.23 12.59
N SER A 24 -14.43 -24.55 13.78
CA SER A 24 -14.65 -23.74 14.98
C SER A 24 -13.55 -22.70 15.16
N GLY A 25 -13.87 -21.53 15.69
CA GLY A 25 -12.89 -20.49 16.03
C GLY A 25 -12.26 -19.77 14.83
N PHE A 26 -12.91 -19.84 13.67
CA PHE A 26 -12.52 -19.11 12.47
C PHE A 26 -12.73 -17.60 12.67
N ASP A 27 -11.70 -16.81 12.42
CA ASP A 27 -11.77 -15.35 12.44
C ASP A 27 -11.99 -14.82 11.02
N ALA A 28 -13.17 -14.26 10.75
CA ALA A 28 -13.55 -13.80 9.41
C ALA A 28 -12.69 -12.66 8.85
N ASP A 29 -11.98 -11.92 9.71
CA ASP A 29 -11.16 -10.78 9.30
C ASP A 29 -9.68 -11.14 9.12
N THR A 30 -9.21 -12.23 9.72
CA THR A 30 -7.78 -12.61 9.70
C THR A 30 -7.47 -13.99 9.17
N ASP A 31 -8.38 -14.97 9.33
CA ASP A 31 -8.13 -16.35 8.92
C ASP A 31 -8.39 -16.52 7.41
N VAL A 32 -7.78 -17.55 6.82
CA VAL A 32 -7.93 -17.87 5.40
C VAL A 32 -8.55 -19.25 5.25
N LEU A 33 -9.67 -19.30 4.53
CA LEU A 33 -10.29 -20.55 4.09
C LEU A 33 -9.71 -20.95 2.73
N ILE A 34 -9.11 -22.14 2.66
CA ILE A 34 -8.54 -22.70 1.43
C ILE A 34 -9.42 -23.86 1.00
N ILE A 35 -10.03 -23.71 -0.18
CA ILE A 35 -10.78 -24.78 -0.83
C ILE A 35 -9.85 -25.40 -1.86
N ASP A 36 -9.41 -26.62 -1.60
CA ASP A 36 -8.45 -27.37 -2.42
C ASP A 36 -9.13 -28.09 -3.58
N GLU A 37 -9.89 -27.33 -4.38
CA GLU A 37 -10.64 -27.79 -5.55
C GLU A 37 -10.28 -26.88 -6.73
N PRO A 38 -9.25 -27.24 -7.51
CA PRO A 38 -8.68 -26.36 -8.54
C PRO A 38 -9.63 -26.03 -9.69
N GLU A 39 -10.72 -26.80 -9.84
CA GLU A 39 -11.78 -26.53 -10.80
C GLU A 39 -12.75 -25.42 -10.36
N LEU A 40 -12.79 -25.09 -9.07
CA LEU A 40 -13.69 -24.10 -8.51
C LEU A 40 -13.05 -22.69 -8.53
N SER A 41 -13.87 -21.72 -8.87
CA SER A 41 -13.58 -20.30 -8.72
C SER A 41 -14.41 -19.69 -7.59
N ARG A 42 -14.11 -18.44 -7.23
CA ARG A 42 -14.93 -17.70 -6.27
C ARG A 42 -16.40 -17.63 -6.71
N ASN A 43 -16.70 -17.55 -8.01
CA ASN A 43 -18.07 -17.44 -8.53
C ASN A 43 -18.89 -18.72 -8.34
N ASP A 44 -18.23 -19.86 -8.12
CA ASP A 44 -18.89 -21.15 -7.89
C ASP A 44 -19.30 -21.35 -6.42
N LEU A 45 -19.00 -20.36 -5.56
CA LEU A 45 -19.22 -20.41 -4.11
C LEU A 45 -20.29 -19.40 -3.67
N VAL A 46 -21.14 -19.83 -2.75
CA VAL A 46 -22.05 -18.95 -2.02
C VAL A 46 -21.72 -19.02 -0.54
N ILE A 47 -21.63 -17.86 0.09
CA ILE A 47 -21.44 -17.70 1.53
C ILE A 47 -22.76 -17.18 2.10
N GLU A 48 -23.37 -17.93 3.02
CA GLU A 48 -24.67 -17.57 3.61
C GLU A 48 -24.69 -17.84 5.11
N GLN A 49 -25.57 -17.12 5.81
CA GLN A 49 -25.74 -17.26 7.26
C GLN A 49 -26.79 -18.34 7.57
N ASP A 50 -26.46 -19.25 8.51
CA ASP A 50 -27.35 -20.28 9.05
C ASP A 50 -27.30 -20.23 10.59
N GLY A 51 -28.28 -19.55 11.19
CA GLY A 51 -28.25 -19.23 12.62
C GLY A 51 -27.03 -18.39 12.98
N ASP A 52 -26.21 -18.89 13.90
CA ASP A 52 -24.95 -18.24 14.32
C ASP A 52 -23.75 -18.67 13.45
N ASN A 53 -23.94 -19.57 12.48
CA ASN A 53 -22.89 -20.13 11.65
C ASN A 53 -22.88 -19.49 10.26
N THR A 54 -21.72 -19.50 9.60
CA THR A 54 -21.61 -19.22 8.17
C THR A 54 -21.42 -20.52 7.40
N LEU A 55 -22.22 -20.73 6.37
CA LEU A 55 -22.06 -21.85 5.43
C LEU A 55 -21.35 -21.38 4.17
N VAL A 56 -20.40 -22.19 3.70
CA VAL A 56 -19.79 -22.05 2.38
C VAL A 56 -20.26 -23.21 1.52
N ARG A 57 -21.04 -22.93 0.48
CA ARG A 57 -21.67 -23.93 -0.38
C ARG A 57 -21.34 -23.71 -1.85
N LEU A 58 -21.57 -24.73 -2.67
CA LEU A 58 -21.57 -24.58 -4.13
C LEU A 58 -22.80 -23.79 -4.57
N ALA A 59 -22.64 -22.90 -5.56
CA ALA A 59 -23.72 -22.06 -6.06
C ALA A 59 -24.87 -22.87 -6.68
N ASP A 60 -24.52 -23.85 -7.51
CA ASP A 60 -25.46 -24.67 -8.29
C ASP A 60 -25.84 -26.01 -7.62
N SER A 61 -25.59 -26.16 -6.31
CA SER A 61 -26.01 -27.35 -5.58
C SER A 61 -26.32 -27.08 -4.11
N PHE A 62 -26.97 -28.04 -3.45
CA PHE A 62 -27.18 -28.02 -1.99
C PHE A 62 -25.95 -28.48 -1.19
N MET A 63 -24.80 -28.67 -1.85
CA MET A 63 -23.60 -29.17 -1.20
C MET A 63 -22.93 -28.07 -0.37
N ILE A 64 -22.84 -28.31 0.94
CA ILE A 64 -22.10 -27.49 1.89
C ILE A 64 -20.66 -28.00 1.94
N LEU A 65 -19.70 -27.14 1.59
CA LEU A 65 -18.28 -27.46 1.64
C LEU A 65 -17.73 -27.25 3.06
N ALA A 66 -18.11 -26.16 3.70
CA ALA A 66 -17.71 -25.83 5.06
C ALA A 66 -18.82 -25.16 5.86
N SER A 67 -18.79 -25.36 7.18
CA SER A 67 -19.58 -24.63 8.15
C SER A 67 -18.64 -23.99 9.17
N LEU A 68 -18.64 -22.66 9.22
CA LEU A 68 -17.85 -21.85 10.15
C LEU A 68 -18.72 -21.61 11.39
N GLU A 69 -18.34 -22.21 12.52
CA GLU A 69 -19.18 -22.19 13.72
C GLU A 69 -19.08 -20.88 14.49
N ASN A 70 -20.21 -20.28 14.83
CA ASN A 70 -20.30 -19.01 15.55
C ASN A 70 -19.57 -17.86 14.82
N VAL A 71 -19.64 -17.87 13.49
CA VAL A 71 -19.02 -16.88 12.61
C VAL A 71 -20.08 -16.23 11.78
N HIS A 72 -20.07 -14.89 11.75
CA HIS A 72 -20.84 -14.08 10.82
C HIS A 72 -19.90 -13.49 9.77
N ALA A 73 -19.60 -14.25 8.71
CA ALA A 73 -18.80 -13.74 7.60
C ALA A 73 -19.67 -12.92 6.65
N ILE A 74 -19.18 -11.74 6.28
CA ILE A 74 -19.81 -10.91 5.25
C ILE A 74 -19.16 -11.25 3.92
N ASP A 75 -19.99 -11.65 2.97
CA ASP A 75 -19.54 -11.91 1.62
C ASP A 75 -19.40 -10.61 0.81
N LEU A 76 -18.21 -10.01 0.87
CA LEU A 76 -17.92 -8.73 0.24
C LEU A 76 -16.66 -8.82 -0.62
N ASP A 77 -16.80 -8.47 -1.91
CA ASP A 77 -15.64 -8.10 -2.72
C ASP A 77 -15.25 -6.64 -2.40
N PRO A 78 -14.06 -6.40 -1.84
CA PRO A 78 -13.65 -5.06 -1.45
C PRO A 78 -13.41 -4.14 -2.66
N ALA A 79 -13.13 -4.66 -3.86
CA ALA A 79 -12.84 -3.78 -5.00
C ALA A 79 -14.07 -3.02 -5.52
N PRO A 80 -15.23 -3.64 -5.81
CA PRO A 80 -16.47 -2.94 -6.11
C PRO A 80 -16.94 -2.03 -4.95
N PHE A 81 -16.84 -2.50 -3.71
CA PHE A 81 -17.18 -1.71 -2.52
C PHE A 81 -16.38 -0.40 -2.47
N LEU A 82 -15.06 -0.48 -2.69
CA LEU A 82 -14.22 0.71 -2.69
C LEU A 82 -14.49 1.63 -3.88
N LYS A 83 -14.96 1.14 -5.04
CA LYS A 83 -15.36 2.02 -6.15
C LYS A 83 -16.50 2.96 -5.76
N GLU A 84 -17.49 2.47 -5.03
CA GLU A 84 -18.58 3.31 -4.49
C GLU A 84 -18.05 4.30 -3.45
N PHE A 85 -17.16 3.86 -2.56
CA PHE A 85 -16.48 4.76 -1.62
C PHE A 85 -15.72 5.91 -2.33
N TYR A 86 -15.01 5.61 -3.42
CA TYR A 86 -14.31 6.65 -4.19
C TYR A 86 -15.25 7.58 -4.95
N LYS A 87 -16.44 7.11 -5.33
CA LYS A 87 -17.48 7.98 -5.88
C LYS A 87 -17.94 9.00 -4.82
N ALA A 88 -18.20 8.56 -3.59
CA ALA A 88 -18.52 9.46 -2.48
C ALA A 88 -17.40 10.48 -2.20
N LEU A 89 -16.13 10.06 -2.27
CA LEU A 89 -14.97 10.96 -2.20
C LEU A 89 -14.99 12.02 -3.31
N GLN A 90 -15.29 11.64 -4.54
CA GLN A 90 -15.35 12.57 -5.69
C GLN A 90 -16.51 13.56 -5.58
N GLU A 91 -17.62 13.15 -4.98
CA GLU A 91 -18.79 13.99 -4.72
C GLU A 91 -18.60 14.92 -3.50
N ASN A 92 -17.54 14.70 -2.70
CA ASN A 92 -17.25 15.40 -1.44
C ASN A 92 -18.39 15.26 -0.41
N ASP A 93 -19.12 14.15 -0.44
CA ASP A 93 -20.15 13.85 0.56
C ASP A 93 -19.52 13.21 1.80
N ILE A 94 -19.21 14.05 2.80
CA ILE A 94 -18.55 13.61 4.04
C ILE A 94 -19.41 12.58 4.80
N GLU A 95 -20.73 12.71 4.82
CA GLU A 95 -21.56 11.75 5.56
C GLU A 95 -21.61 10.40 4.86
N GLU A 96 -21.71 10.40 3.53
CA GLU A 96 -21.63 9.18 2.74
C GLU A 96 -20.25 8.52 2.92
N ILE A 97 -19.16 9.26 2.80
CA ILE A 97 -17.79 8.78 3.06
C ILE A 97 -17.70 8.11 4.43
N LEU A 98 -18.16 8.78 5.49
CA LEU A 98 -18.12 8.25 6.86
C LEU A 98 -18.99 7.01 7.05
N SER A 99 -20.02 6.82 6.21
CA SER A 99 -20.84 5.61 6.25
C SER A 99 -20.05 4.37 5.83
N PHE A 100 -19.04 4.49 4.95
CA PHE A 100 -18.17 3.37 4.53
C PHE A 100 -17.19 2.94 5.62
N LEU A 101 -16.95 3.77 6.64
CA LEU A 101 -15.89 3.55 7.62
C LEU A 101 -16.39 2.77 8.84
N ALA A 102 -15.49 2.00 9.44
CA ALA A 102 -15.71 1.43 10.77
C ALA A 102 -15.75 2.56 11.81
N GLU A 103 -16.37 2.31 12.96
CA GLU A 103 -16.42 3.31 14.04
C GLU A 103 -15.02 3.65 14.58
N ASP A 104 -14.15 2.64 14.61
CA ASP A 104 -12.76 2.67 15.08
C ASP A 104 -11.74 2.72 13.93
N VAL A 105 -12.14 3.24 12.76
CA VAL A 105 -11.25 3.35 11.58
C VAL A 105 -9.93 4.04 11.91
N LEU A 106 -8.82 3.50 11.39
CA LEU A 106 -7.51 4.14 11.42
C LEU A 106 -7.21 4.80 10.07
N TRP A 107 -7.07 6.12 10.06
CA TRP A 107 -6.85 6.89 8.83
C TRP A 107 -5.51 7.62 8.87
N GLU A 108 -4.56 7.21 8.03
CA GLU A 108 -3.17 7.65 8.09
C GLU A 108 -2.74 8.35 6.80
N MET A 109 -2.20 9.57 6.95
CA MET A 109 -1.74 10.40 5.85
C MET A 109 -0.26 10.73 6.03
N GLY A 110 0.57 10.33 5.07
CA GLY A 110 2.00 10.65 5.10
C GLY A 110 2.28 12.15 5.00
N GLY A 111 3.31 12.60 5.72
CA GLY A 111 3.82 13.97 5.64
C GLY A 111 3.96 14.66 7.01
N PRO A 112 4.66 15.80 7.06
CA PRO A 112 4.80 16.60 8.27
C PRO A 112 3.53 17.42 8.55
N GLN A 113 2.88 17.17 9.69
CA GLN A 113 1.57 17.76 10.03
C GLN A 113 1.58 19.29 10.16
N ASP A 114 2.71 19.88 10.51
CA ASP A 114 2.86 21.33 10.61
C ASP A 114 3.03 22.04 9.25
N LEU A 115 3.28 21.30 8.16
CA LEU A 115 3.27 21.83 6.78
C LEU A 115 2.05 21.34 5.98
N ILE A 116 1.55 20.15 6.30
CA ILE A 116 0.33 19.56 5.74
C ILE A 116 -0.61 19.32 6.92
N PRO A 117 -1.51 20.26 7.28
CA PRO A 117 -2.31 20.20 8.51
C PRO A 117 -3.11 18.91 8.73
N TRP A 118 -3.50 18.25 7.63
CA TRP A 118 -4.25 17.00 7.64
C TRP A 118 -3.37 15.73 7.56
N ALA A 119 -2.04 15.86 7.56
CA ALA A 119 -1.15 14.71 7.69
C ALA A 119 -1.18 14.14 9.11
N GLY A 120 -0.68 12.91 9.28
CA GLY A 120 -0.71 12.19 10.55
C GLY A 120 -1.79 11.11 10.60
N ALA A 121 -2.07 10.63 11.82
CA ALA A 121 -3.06 9.60 12.09
C ALA A 121 -4.35 10.20 12.67
N TRP A 122 -5.49 9.71 12.19
CA TRP A 122 -6.82 10.16 12.54
C TRP A 122 -7.65 8.95 12.99
N ASP A 123 -8.01 8.93 14.26
CA ASP A 123 -8.69 7.80 14.88
C ASP A 123 -10.22 7.97 14.85
N GLY A 124 -10.90 6.94 14.37
CA GLY A 124 -12.35 6.86 14.28
C GLY A 124 -13.00 7.88 13.34
N LYS A 125 -14.32 7.81 13.20
CA LYS A 125 -15.08 8.71 12.32
C LYS A 125 -14.93 10.19 12.69
N ALA A 126 -14.77 10.49 13.97
CA ALA A 126 -14.54 11.85 14.45
C ALA A 126 -13.18 12.40 13.98
N GLY A 127 -12.12 11.60 14.06
CA GLY A 127 -10.80 11.97 13.52
C GLY A 127 -10.84 12.19 12.02
N VAL A 128 -11.49 11.28 11.27
CA VAL A 128 -11.63 11.42 9.81
C VAL A 128 -12.41 12.68 9.42
N ARG A 129 -13.43 13.06 10.20
CA ARG A 129 -14.14 14.33 9.98
C ARG A 129 -13.22 15.54 10.16
N GLN A 130 -12.37 15.53 11.19
CA GLN A 130 -11.38 16.59 11.42
C GLN A 130 -10.34 16.65 10.29
N PHE A 131 -9.90 15.49 9.79
CA PHE A 131 -9.05 15.38 8.61
C PHE A 131 -9.65 16.14 7.41
N PHE A 132 -10.90 15.88 7.04
CA PHE A 132 -11.55 16.56 5.91
C PHE A 132 -11.74 18.06 6.14
N GLN A 133 -11.97 18.48 7.39
CA GLN A 133 -12.02 19.90 7.73
C GLN A 133 -10.68 20.59 7.44
N LEU A 134 -9.57 20.05 7.96
CA LEU A 134 -8.24 20.61 7.78
C LEU A 134 -7.79 20.58 6.30
N GLN A 135 -8.15 19.52 5.58
CA GLN A 135 -7.92 19.42 4.14
C GLN A 135 -8.63 20.56 3.39
N LYS A 136 -9.90 20.84 3.72
CA LYS A 136 -10.69 21.93 3.10
C LYS A 136 -10.16 23.33 3.43
N GLU A 137 -9.56 23.48 4.61
CA GLU A 137 -8.92 24.72 5.06
C GLU A 137 -7.62 24.99 4.28
N GLY A 138 -6.82 23.97 3.96
CA GLY A 138 -5.56 24.14 3.23
C GLY A 138 -5.65 24.01 1.70
N LEU A 139 -6.64 23.27 1.19
CA LEU A 139 -6.81 23.04 -0.25
C LEU A 139 -7.99 23.83 -0.82
N ALA A 140 -7.81 24.36 -2.02
CA ALA A 140 -8.91 24.84 -2.85
C ALA A 140 -9.72 23.66 -3.40
N PHE A 141 -9.03 22.61 -3.88
CA PHE A 141 -9.63 21.31 -4.20
C PHE A 141 -8.56 20.21 -4.26
N GLU A 142 -9.01 18.97 -4.17
CA GLU A 142 -8.23 17.78 -4.54
C GLU A 142 -9.16 16.79 -5.26
N LYS A 143 -8.62 16.11 -6.27
CA LYS A 143 -9.28 15.05 -7.02
C LYS A 143 -8.42 13.82 -6.99
N LEU A 144 -9.02 12.70 -6.60
CA LEU A 144 -8.42 11.38 -6.65
C LEU A 144 -9.19 10.53 -7.66
N ASN A 145 -8.49 10.07 -8.69
CA ASN A 145 -9.06 9.23 -9.74
C ASN A 145 -8.46 7.82 -9.60
N PRO A 146 -9.21 6.83 -9.09
CA PRO A 146 -8.74 5.46 -9.03
C PRO A 146 -8.46 4.92 -10.44
N THR A 147 -7.27 4.39 -10.66
CA THR A 147 -6.87 3.79 -11.95
C THR A 147 -6.70 2.28 -11.86
N ARG A 148 -6.46 1.75 -10.66
CA ARG A 148 -6.29 0.32 -10.42
C ARG A 148 -6.63 -0.06 -8.99
N PHE A 149 -7.18 -1.26 -8.82
CA PHE A 149 -7.39 -1.92 -7.54
C PHE A 149 -6.62 -3.23 -7.59
N VAL A 150 -5.73 -3.49 -6.62
CA VAL A 150 -5.03 -4.76 -6.45
C VAL A 150 -5.52 -5.34 -5.12
N ALA A 151 -6.45 -6.29 -5.19
CA ALA A 151 -7.14 -6.83 -4.02
C ALA A 151 -6.66 -8.25 -3.70
N GLN A 152 -6.46 -8.54 -2.42
CA GLN A 152 -6.26 -9.91 -1.94
C GLN A 152 -6.89 -10.08 -0.56
N GLY A 153 -7.88 -10.97 -0.48
CA GLY A 153 -8.73 -11.10 0.70
C GLY A 153 -9.40 -9.77 1.01
N ASN A 154 -9.24 -9.30 2.25
CA ASN A 154 -9.86 -8.08 2.75
C ASN A 154 -9.01 -6.82 2.59
N THR A 155 -7.89 -6.89 1.89
CA THR A 155 -6.92 -5.79 1.74
C THR A 155 -6.77 -5.41 0.29
N VAL A 156 -6.74 -4.10 0.02
CA VAL A 156 -6.67 -3.55 -1.33
C VAL A 156 -5.63 -2.44 -1.39
N ALA A 157 -4.72 -2.52 -2.37
CA ALA A 157 -3.92 -1.38 -2.79
C ALA A 157 -4.64 -0.69 -3.94
N VAL A 158 -5.10 0.52 -3.72
CA VAL A 158 -5.77 1.34 -4.74
C VAL A 158 -4.77 2.34 -5.29
N VAL A 159 -4.47 2.24 -6.58
CA VAL A 159 -3.60 3.18 -7.29
C VAL A 159 -4.45 4.29 -7.85
N LEU A 160 -4.04 5.54 -7.62
CA LEU A 160 -4.79 6.73 -8.01
C LEU A 160 -3.89 7.74 -8.73
N GLU A 161 -4.51 8.49 -9.64
CA GLU A 161 -3.98 9.75 -10.15
C GLU A 161 -4.57 10.89 -9.32
N GLY A 162 -3.71 11.63 -8.63
CA GLY A 162 -4.07 12.77 -7.79
C GLY A 162 -3.76 14.10 -8.47
N SER A 163 -4.69 15.05 -8.40
CA SER A 163 -4.43 16.46 -8.73
C SER A 163 -5.17 17.38 -7.77
N GLY A 164 -4.58 18.52 -7.44
CA GLY A 164 -5.17 19.46 -6.52
C GLY A 164 -4.55 20.84 -6.62
N GLU A 165 -5.14 21.77 -5.89
CA GLU A 165 -4.66 23.14 -5.76
C GLU A 165 -4.75 23.56 -4.28
N ALA A 166 -3.65 24.07 -3.74
CA ALA A 166 -3.62 24.65 -2.41
C ALA A 166 -4.33 26.01 -2.38
N ARG A 167 -4.76 26.48 -1.21
CA ARG A 167 -5.39 27.82 -1.05
C ARG A 167 -4.46 28.98 -1.44
N THR A 168 -3.16 28.73 -1.55
CA THR A 168 -2.16 29.66 -2.10
C THR A 168 -2.29 29.88 -3.61
N GLY A 169 -3.13 29.09 -4.30
CA GLY A 169 -3.29 29.10 -5.76
C GLY A 169 -2.24 28.27 -6.51
N LYS A 170 -1.43 27.47 -5.81
CA LYS A 170 -0.45 26.57 -6.43
C LYS A 170 -1.02 25.16 -6.60
N ALA A 171 -0.89 24.64 -7.82
CA ALA A 171 -1.30 23.29 -8.16
C ALA A 171 -0.24 22.25 -7.78
N PHE A 172 -0.70 21.03 -7.53
CA PHE A 172 0.12 19.83 -7.38
C PHE A 172 -0.57 18.64 -8.04
N SER A 173 0.21 17.66 -8.45
CA SER A 173 -0.30 16.38 -8.96
C SER A 173 0.70 15.26 -8.72
N GLY A 174 0.25 14.02 -8.85
CA GLY A 174 1.11 12.86 -8.73
C GLY A 174 0.31 11.58 -8.54
N SER A 175 1.03 10.45 -8.53
CA SER A 175 0.40 9.16 -8.22
C SER A 175 0.31 8.94 -6.71
N VAL A 176 -0.75 8.27 -6.29
CA VAL A 176 -1.06 7.97 -4.90
C VAL A 176 -1.40 6.49 -4.81
N VAL A 177 -0.99 5.84 -3.71
CA VAL A 177 -1.55 4.55 -3.32
C VAL A 177 -2.25 4.67 -1.99
N HIS A 178 -3.52 4.28 -1.95
CA HIS A 178 -4.21 4.00 -0.69
C HIS A 178 -4.12 2.51 -0.40
N TRP A 179 -3.52 2.16 0.74
CA TRP A 179 -3.53 0.81 1.27
C TRP A 179 -4.72 0.68 2.24
N VAL A 180 -5.71 -0.12 1.86
CA VAL A 180 -7.02 -0.16 2.52
C VAL A 180 -7.27 -1.56 3.08
N ILE A 181 -7.75 -1.63 4.32
CA ILE A 181 -8.23 -2.88 4.94
C ILE A 181 -9.72 -2.74 5.22
N VAL A 182 -10.51 -3.65 4.66
CA VAL A 182 -11.95 -3.75 4.88
C VAL A 182 -12.21 -4.86 5.89
N LYS A 183 -13.00 -4.62 6.91
CA LYS A 183 -13.43 -5.61 7.91
C LYS A 183 -14.91 -5.42 8.19
N ASN A 184 -15.65 -6.50 8.33
CA ASN A 184 -17.09 -6.44 8.61
C ASN A 184 -17.86 -5.46 7.71
N GLY A 185 -17.55 -5.47 6.41
CA GLY A 185 -18.21 -4.62 5.41
C GLY A 185 -17.89 -3.11 5.51
N ARG A 186 -16.85 -2.74 6.27
CA ARG A 186 -16.44 -1.35 6.51
C ARG A 186 -14.94 -1.16 6.35
N ILE A 187 -14.51 0.03 5.97
CA ILE A 187 -13.09 0.40 5.95
C ILE A 187 -12.61 0.53 7.39
N SER A 188 -11.72 -0.37 7.81
CA SER A 188 -11.09 -0.38 9.13
C SER A 188 -9.76 0.36 9.15
N GLN A 189 -9.05 0.39 8.03
CA GLN A 189 -7.82 1.16 7.88
C GLN A 189 -7.69 1.71 6.47
N LEU A 190 -7.21 2.95 6.37
CA LEU A 190 -6.72 3.55 5.13
C LEU A 190 -5.39 4.24 5.40
N GLN A 191 -4.36 3.88 4.65
CA GLN A 191 -3.06 4.55 4.70
C GLN A 191 -2.67 5.08 3.33
N CYS A 192 -2.30 6.35 3.27
CA CYS A 192 -1.94 7.04 2.03
C CYS A 192 -0.41 7.10 1.83
N TYR A 193 0.04 6.61 0.68
CA TYR A 193 1.43 6.65 0.22
C TYR A 193 1.53 7.51 -1.04
N ARG A 194 2.26 8.62 -0.96
CA ARG A 194 2.41 9.57 -2.07
C ARG A 194 3.60 10.48 -1.86
N ASP A 195 4.07 11.08 -2.95
CA ASP A 195 5.01 12.19 -2.91
C ASP A 195 4.38 13.41 -2.23
N THR A 196 4.83 13.68 -1.01
CA THR A 196 4.36 14.80 -0.19
C THR A 196 5.02 16.12 -0.54
N PHE A 197 6.18 16.07 -1.21
CA PHE A 197 7.00 17.25 -1.46
C PHE A 197 6.30 18.29 -2.36
N PRO A 198 5.66 17.92 -3.50
CA PRO A 198 4.85 18.85 -4.29
C PRO A 198 3.68 19.48 -3.52
N ILE A 199 3.09 18.76 -2.56
CA ILE A 199 2.01 19.29 -1.71
C ILE A 199 2.56 20.38 -0.80
N ILE A 200 3.72 20.13 -0.18
CA ILE A 200 4.38 21.14 0.67
C ILE A 200 4.72 22.39 -0.14
N GLU A 201 5.29 22.24 -1.35
CA GLU A 201 5.56 23.38 -2.22
C GLU A 201 4.29 24.16 -2.56
N ALA A 202 3.19 23.46 -2.85
CA ALA A 202 1.92 24.11 -3.10
C ALA A 202 1.42 24.86 -1.86
N MET A 203 1.41 24.23 -0.68
CA MET A 203 1.00 24.82 0.59
C MET A 203 1.84 26.04 1.00
N GLN A 204 3.10 26.10 0.58
CA GLN A 204 4.01 27.23 0.84
C GLN A 204 3.94 28.33 -0.24
N GLY A 205 3.10 28.18 -1.27
CA GLY A 205 2.99 29.15 -2.36
C GLY A 205 4.13 29.10 -3.38
N GLY A 206 4.88 28.00 -3.39
CA GLY A 206 6.07 27.75 -4.20
C GLY A 206 7.21 27.21 -3.35
N ARG A 207 8.31 26.80 -3.99
CA ARG A 207 9.50 26.36 -3.26
C ARG A 207 10.15 27.57 -2.56
N PRO A 208 10.25 27.59 -1.21
CA PRO A 208 10.74 28.76 -0.49
C PRO A 208 12.27 28.86 -0.47
N PHE A 209 12.99 27.87 -1.01
CA PHE A 209 14.44 27.80 -1.05
C PHE A 209 14.96 27.43 -2.43
N THR A 210 16.17 27.90 -2.74
CA THR A 210 17.01 27.42 -3.83
C THR A 210 18.15 26.62 -3.21
N ILE A 211 18.43 25.42 -3.72
CA ILE A 211 19.54 24.61 -3.19
C ILE A 211 20.85 25.12 -3.78
N ALA A 212 21.68 25.74 -2.94
CA ALA A 212 23.13 25.70 -3.10
C ALA A 212 23.66 24.50 -2.29
N ALA A 213 24.76 23.85 -2.72
CA ALA A 213 25.30 22.66 -2.05
C ALA A 213 25.51 22.91 -0.54
N ASN A 214 24.78 22.19 0.33
CA ASN A 214 24.71 22.49 1.77
C ASN A 214 25.94 21.99 2.55
N GLY A 215 26.42 22.85 3.45
CA GLY A 215 27.27 22.51 4.59
C GLY A 215 26.51 22.76 5.89
N PHE A 216 26.12 21.68 6.57
CA PHE A 216 25.59 21.62 7.94
C PHE A 216 24.17 22.17 8.19
N GLY A 217 23.21 21.24 8.32
CA GLY A 217 21.98 21.46 9.06
C GLY A 217 21.99 20.70 10.38
N SER A 218 21.24 21.22 11.36
CA SER A 218 21.04 20.60 12.68
C SER A 218 19.60 20.09 12.81
N ALA A 219 19.41 19.05 13.60
CA ALA A 219 18.13 18.36 13.73
C ALA A 219 17.10 19.18 14.51
N HIS A 220 15.96 19.47 13.88
CA HIS A 220 14.70 19.73 14.56
C HIS A 220 13.75 18.63 14.10
N TYR A 221 13.37 17.72 14.99
CA TYR A 221 12.02 17.16 15.16
C TYR A 221 12.11 15.99 16.15
N THR A 222 11.11 15.95 17.04
CA THR A 222 10.79 14.77 17.85
C THR A 222 9.55 14.16 17.20
N ASN A 223 9.58 12.88 16.88
CA ASN A 223 8.35 12.17 16.58
C ASN A 223 8.16 11.02 17.56
N LYS A 224 6.92 10.90 18.05
CA LYS A 224 6.47 9.67 18.69
C LYS A 224 6.65 8.56 17.66
N SER A 225 7.25 7.45 18.07
CA SER A 225 7.16 6.21 17.32
C SER A 225 5.69 6.00 16.98
N VAL A 226 5.36 5.91 15.69
CA VAL A 226 4.14 5.21 15.31
C VAL A 226 4.38 3.81 15.84
N SER A 227 3.79 3.50 16.99
CA SER A 227 3.71 2.14 17.48
C SER A 227 2.81 1.43 16.48
N SER A 228 3.40 0.99 15.39
CA SER A 228 2.78 0.07 14.46
C SER A 228 2.47 -1.17 15.28
N PRO A 229 1.19 -1.51 15.53
CA PRO A 229 0.87 -2.78 16.17
C PRO A 229 1.16 -3.97 15.24
N ARG A 230 1.75 -3.73 14.04
CA ARG A 230 2.10 -4.72 13.03
C ARG A 230 3.15 -5.70 13.56
N THR A 231 2.68 -6.72 14.28
CA THR A 231 3.32 -8.03 14.27
C THR A 231 3.19 -8.59 12.87
N THR A 232 4.25 -8.39 12.10
CA THR A 232 4.41 -8.86 10.72
C THR A 232 4.75 -10.35 10.73
N ASP A 233 3.75 -11.19 10.98
CA ASP A 233 3.85 -12.66 10.88
C ASP A 233 2.96 -13.22 9.76
N SER A 234 2.87 -12.49 8.64
CA SER A 234 2.46 -13.06 7.37
C SER A 234 3.11 -12.26 6.24
N ILE A 235 4.42 -12.44 6.13
CA ILE A 235 5.01 -12.45 4.81
C ILE A 235 4.27 -13.55 4.02
N VAL A 236 3.35 -13.18 3.12
CA VAL A 236 3.03 -14.07 1.98
C VAL A 236 4.11 -13.90 0.92
N PHE A 237 5.36 -14.09 1.34
CA PHE A 237 6.41 -14.72 0.53
C PHE A 237 6.57 -16.18 0.96
N ASP A 238 5.56 -16.77 1.61
CA ASP A 238 5.63 -18.16 2.02
C ASP A 238 5.75 -19.04 0.76
N GLU A 239 6.95 -19.59 0.55
CA GLU A 239 7.22 -20.60 -0.46
C GLU A 239 6.35 -21.84 -0.25
N ALA A 240 5.84 -22.06 0.98
CA ALA A 240 5.02 -23.22 1.32
C ALA A 240 3.55 -23.11 0.87
N ILE A 241 3.04 -21.94 0.48
CA ILE A 241 1.62 -21.78 0.11
C ILE A 241 1.38 -22.09 -1.37
N PHE A 242 2.41 -22.01 -2.21
CA PHE A 242 2.31 -22.44 -3.57
C PHE A 242 3.62 -23.10 -4.00
N ASP A 243 3.62 -24.43 -4.07
CA ASP A 243 4.58 -25.16 -4.91
C ASP A 243 4.60 -24.56 -6.35
N ASN A 244 3.53 -23.87 -6.75
CA ASN A 244 3.35 -23.19 -8.03
C ASN A 244 2.94 -21.70 -7.89
N ALA A 245 3.78 -20.84 -7.31
CA ALA A 245 3.48 -19.40 -7.25
C ALA A 245 3.21 -18.80 -8.65
N PRO A 246 2.29 -17.81 -8.77
CA PRO A 246 2.02 -17.13 -10.05
C PRO A 246 3.27 -16.48 -10.65
N ALA A 247 3.30 -16.34 -11.98
CA ALA A 247 4.43 -15.74 -12.69
C ALA A 247 4.76 -14.34 -12.16
N THR A 248 3.75 -13.49 -11.94
CA THR A 248 3.88 -12.15 -11.36
C THR A 248 4.64 -12.15 -10.03
N VAL A 249 4.31 -13.09 -9.15
CA VAL A 249 4.96 -13.25 -7.85
C VAL A 249 6.42 -13.69 -8.02
N LYS A 250 6.67 -14.68 -8.88
CA LYS A 250 8.03 -15.16 -9.18
C LYS A 250 8.92 -14.04 -9.75
N SER A 251 8.39 -13.26 -10.70
CA SER A 251 9.11 -12.14 -11.32
C SER A 251 9.40 -11.01 -10.34
N ALA A 252 8.43 -10.62 -9.50
CA ALA A 252 8.64 -9.62 -8.47
C ALA A 252 9.71 -10.06 -7.45
N ARG A 253 9.66 -11.33 -6.99
CA ARG A 253 10.68 -11.90 -6.10
C ARG A 253 12.06 -11.91 -6.75
N ALA A 254 12.16 -12.34 -8.01
CA ALA A 254 13.41 -12.35 -8.75
C ALA A 254 14.02 -10.93 -8.89
N MET A 255 13.19 -9.92 -9.16
CA MET A 255 13.61 -8.52 -9.19
C MET A 255 14.16 -8.06 -7.83
N TYR A 256 13.46 -8.29 -6.72
CA TYR A 256 13.97 -7.91 -5.39
C TYR A 256 15.26 -8.66 -5.04
N GLY A 257 15.36 -9.95 -5.36
CA GLY A 257 16.59 -10.72 -5.19
C GLY A 257 17.77 -10.13 -5.98
N ALA A 258 17.52 -9.70 -7.23
CA ALA A 258 18.52 -9.03 -8.05
C ALA A 258 18.94 -7.66 -7.48
N LEU A 259 17.98 -6.86 -7.00
CA LEU A 259 18.25 -5.56 -6.36
C LEU A 259 19.06 -5.70 -5.07
N GLN A 260 18.72 -6.67 -4.21
CA GLN A 260 19.44 -6.96 -2.97
C GLN A 260 20.86 -7.48 -3.21
N GLY A 261 21.02 -8.38 -4.20
CA GLY A 261 22.35 -8.88 -4.59
C GLY A 261 23.21 -7.83 -5.27
N PHE A 262 22.60 -6.76 -5.77
CA PHE A 262 23.24 -5.63 -6.43
C PHE A 262 24.18 -6.04 -7.57
N LYS A 263 23.82 -7.09 -8.31
CA LYS A 263 24.55 -7.57 -9.48
C LYS A 263 23.94 -6.96 -10.74
N PRO A 264 24.64 -6.06 -11.46
CA PRO A 264 24.09 -5.39 -12.63
C PRO A 264 23.46 -6.33 -13.65
N GLU A 265 24.07 -7.49 -13.90
CA GLU A 265 23.55 -8.46 -14.87
C GLU A 265 22.26 -9.13 -14.42
N ASP A 266 22.09 -9.39 -13.12
CA ASP A 266 20.86 -9.98 -12.59
C ASP A 266 19.72 -8.96 -12.61
N ILE A 267 20.04 -7.69 -12.27
CA ILE A 267 19.10 -6.57 -12.38
C ILE A 267 18.63 -6.44 -13.83
N ARG A 268 19.55 -6.35 -14.79
CA ARG A 268 19.21 -6.23 -16.23
C ARG A 268 18.38 -7.41 -16.72
N LYS A 269 18.64 -8.63 -16.24
CA LYS A 269 17.87 -9.83 -16.61
C LYS A 269 16.46 -9.83 -16.02
N ALA A 270 16.23 -9.22 -14.86
CA ALA A 270 14.90 -9.16 -14.25
C ALA A 270 13.97 -8.15 -14.94
N PHE A 271 14.55 -7.11 -15.53
CA PHE A 271 13.83 -6.01 -16.15
C PHE A 271 13.59 -6.19 -17.66
N ALA A 272 12.46 -5.67 -18.15
CA ALA A 272 12.17 -5.59 -19.57
C ALA A 272 13.08 -4.54 -20.25
N PRO A 273 13.38 -4.65 -21.57
CA PRO A 273 14.25 -3.70 -22.26
C PRO A 273 13.81 -2.24 -22.16
N ASN A 274 12.51 -1.99 -22.09
CA ASN A 274 11.87 -0.69 -21.98
C ASN A 274 11.26 -0.44 -20.59
N VAL A 275 11.78 -1.07 -19.53
CA VAL A 275 11.24 -0.87 -18.18
C VAL A 275 11.15 0.61 -17.82
N VAL A 276 10.06 1.02 -17.17
CA VAL A 276 9.97 2.32 -16.51
C VAL A 276 10.08 2.15 -15.00
N TRP A 277 11.16 2.65 -14.41
CA TRP A 277 11.27 2.77 -12.95
C TRP A 277 11.04 4.23 -12.55
N HIS A 278 9.92 4.50 -11.89
CA HIS A 278 9.58 5.82 -11.37
C HIS A 278 9.64 5.81 -9.83
N MET A 279 10.63 6.50 -9.29
CA MET A 279 10.69 6.80 -7.86
C MET A 279 10.16 8.21 -7.65
N PHE A 280 8.97 8.36 -7.06
CA PHE A 280 8.42 9.70 -6.88
C PHE A 280 9.26 10.51 -5.87
N GLY A 281 9.48 11.79 -6.18
CA GLY A 281 10.27 12.70 -5.38
C GLY A 281 11.05 13.72 -6.21
N PRO A 282 11.55 14.80 -5.59
CA PRO A 282 12.17 15.91 -6.28
C PRO A 282 13.59 15.57 -6.77
N ARG A 283 13.72 15.27 -8.06
CA ARG A 283 14.96 14.79 -8.70
C ARG A 283 16.15 15.75 -8.56
N ASP A 284 15.87 17.04 -8.46
CA ASP A 284 16.88 18.06 -8.27
C ASP A 284 17.49 18.05 -6.85
N ILE A 285 16.82 17.39 -5.89
CA ILE A 285 17.30 17.18 -4.52
C ILE A 285 17.80 15.74 -4.34
N ILE A 286 17.02 14.79 -4.84
CA ILE A 286 17.23 13.37 -4.70
C ILE A 286 17.60 12.80 -6.08
N ALA A 287 18.89 12.69 -6.35
CA ALA A 287 19.40 12.38 -7.69
C ALA A 287 18.87 11.05 -8.28
N TRP A 288 18.54 10.06 -7.43
CA TRP A 288 17.98 8.78 -7.85
C TRP A 288 16.47 8.83 -8.10
N SER A 289 15.75 9.88 -7.70
CA SER A 289 14.31 9.99 -7.94
C SER A 289 13.97 10.39 -9.38
N GLY A 290 12.69 10.37 -9.70
CA GLY A 290 12.12 10.57 -11.03
C GLY A 290 12.15 9.30 -11.89
N GLU A 291 11.75 9.47 -13.14
CA GLU A 291 11.62 8.39 -14.10
C GLU A 291 12.98 7.91 -14.65
N ARG A 292 13.10 6.60 -14.86
CA ARG A 292 14.24 5.92 -15.49
C ARG A 292 13.74 4.92 -16.50
N ILE A 293 14.26 4.98 -17.71
CA ILE A 293 13.83 4.13 -18.82
C ILE A 293 14.95 3.17 -19.19
N GLY A 294 14.61 1.89 -19.19
CA GLY A 294 15.48 0.79 -19.56
C GLY A 294 16.37 0.29 -18.41
N PRO A 295 16.90 -0.95 -18.54
CA PRO A 295 17.57 -1.64 -17.46
C PRO A 295 18.93 -1.02 -17.08
N ILE A 296 19.57 -0.26 -17.98
CA ILE A 296 20.84 0.45 -17.67
C ILE A 296 20.57 1.60 -16.68
N ALA A 297 19.57 2.44 -16.97
CA ALA A 297 19.19 3.56 -16.11
C ALA A 297 18.64 3.09 -14.75
N ALA A 298 17.97 1.93 -14.73
CA ALA A 298 17.53 1.26 -13.50
C ALA A 298 18.74 0.87 -12.62
N VAL A 299 19.78 0.24 -13.18
CA VAL A 299 21.01 -0.11 -12.45
C VAL A 299 21.72 1.14 -11.91
N GLU A 300 21.82 2.20 -12.72
CA GLU A 300 22.43 3.47 -12.28
C GLU A 300 21.69 4.07 -11.09
N SER A 301 20.37 4.01 -11.09
CA SER A 301 19.56 4.58 -10.00
C SER A 301 19.63 3.73 -8.74
N ALA A 302 19.61 2.40 -8.87
CA ALA A 302 19.87 1.51 -7.75
C ALA A 302 21.25 1.76 -7.13
N LYS A 303 22.27 2.06 -7.94
CA LYS A 303 23.61 2.45 -7.47
C LYS A 303 23.58 3.74 -6.66
N GLN A 304 22.91 4.77 -7.17
CA GLN A 304 22.78 6.05 -6.48
C GLN A 304 22.03 5.92 -5.14
N ILE A 305 21.01 5.06 -5.05
CA ILE A 305 20.34 4.76 -3.77
C ILE A 305 21.36 4.22 -2.76
N ILE A 306 22.12 3.18 -3.13
CA ILE A 306 23.10 2.57 -2.22
C ILE A 306 24.24 3.55 -1.90
N GLU A 307 24.65 4.41 -2.81
CA GLU A 307 25.69 5.42 -2.55
C GLU A 307 25.22 6.51 -1.58
N THR A 308 23.91 6.83 -1.57
CA THR A 308 23.36 7.97 -0.80
C THR A 308 22.57 7.57 0.44
N MET A 309 22.13 6.32 0.55
CA MET A 309 21.28 5.83 1.65
C MET A 309 21.90 4.61 2.33
N ARG A 310 21.69 4.50 3.63
CA ARG A 310 21.88 3.25 4.39
C ARG A 310 20.54 2.90 5.01
N PHE A 311 19.94 1.80 4.58
CA PHE A 311 18.75 1.25 5.21
C PHE A 311 19.14 0.50 6.48
N ASP A 312 18.48 0.81 7.58
CA ASP A 312 18.61 0.06 8.84
C ASP A 312 17.78 -1.23 8.76
N ARG A 313 16.69 -1.19 7.99
CA ARG A 313 15.85 -2.33 7.64
C ARG A 313 15.33 -2.14 6.23
N PHE A 314 15.23 -3.23 5.47
CA PHE A 314 14.46 -3.30 4.23
C PHE A 314 13.61 -4.56 4.30
N LYS A 315 12.40 -4.42 4.86
CA LYS A 315 11.50 -5.55 5.11
C LYS A 315 10.22 -5.36 4.32
N ALA A 316 10.02 -6.21 3.31
CA ALA A 316 8.72 -6.29 2.66
C ALA A 316 7.69 -6.82 3.68
N VAL A 317 6.70 -5.99 3.97
CA VAL A 317 5.67 -6.20 5.00
C VAL A 317 4.54 -7.05 4.44
N ARG A 318 4.06 -6.69 3.24
CA ARG A 318 2.94 -7.37 2.58
C ARG A 318 3.03 -7.19 1.07
N MET A 319 2.63 -8.22 0.33
CA MET A 319 2.46 -8.16 -1.11
C MET A 319 1.03 -8.58 -1.45
N LEU A 320 0.33 -7.75 -2.21
CA LEU A 320 -0.90 -8.09 -2.91
C LEU A 320 -0.53 -8.31 -4.37
N TYR A 321 -1.23 -9.22 -5.06
CA TYR A 321 -1.06 -9.39 -6.49
C TYR A 321 -2.40 -9.65 -7.16
N GLN A 322 -2.52 -9.17 -8.39
CA GLN A 322 -3.67 -9.39 -9.25
C GLN A 322 -3.19 -9.31 -10.70
N ASP A 323 -3.52 -10.33 -11.48
CA ASP A 323 -3.06 -10.48 -12.86
C ASP A 323 -1.53 -10.32 -12.96
N ASN A 324 -1.09 -9.33 -13.73
CA ASN A 324 0.32 -9.00 -13.97
C ASN A 324 0.87 -7.91 -13.04
N VAL A 325 0.14 -7.54 -11.97
CA VAL A 325 0.55 -6.47 -11.04
C VAL A 325 0.78 -7.02 -9.64
N ALA A 326 1.85 -6.56 -9.00
CA ALA A 326 2.10 -6.75 -7.58
C ALA A 326 2.21 -5.39 -6.88
N ALA A 327 1.47 -5.22 -5.79
CA ALA A 327 1.59 -4.10 -4.87
C ALA A 327 2.35 -4.56 -3.62
N VAL A 328 3.52 -3.98 -3.35
CA VAL A 328 4.41 -4.42 -2.26
C VAL A 328 4.58 -3.29 -1.28
N LEU A 329 4.07 -3.48 -0.06
CA LEU A 329 4.31 -2.61 1.07
C LEU A 329 5.64 -2.99 1.72
N ILE A 330 6.55 -2.03 1.85
CA ILE A 330 7.89 -2.21 2.41
C ILE A 330 8.11 -1.21 3.53
N ASP A 331 8.72 -1.70 4.60
CA ASP A 331 9.18 -0.93 5.74
C ASP A 331 10.69 -0.75 5.60
N GLU A 332 11.11 0.49 5.33
CA GLU A 332 12.47 0.82 4.90
C GLU A 332 13.09 2.04 5.62
N PRO A 333 13.17 2.05 6.97
CA PRO A 333 13.85 3.12 7.69
C PRO A 333 15.36 3.07 7.43
N GLY A 334 16.01 4.22 7.56
CA GLY A 334 17.44 4.32 7.39
C GLY A 334 17.99 5.70 7.70
N VAL A 335 19.18 5.97 7.18
CA VAL A 335 19.85 7.27 7.28
C VAL A 335 20.35 7.73 5.92
N SER A 336 20.34 9.05 5.71
CA SER A 336 21.09 9.67 4.62
C SER A 336 22.59 9.54 4.90
N LYS A 337 23.35 9.05 3.93
CA LYS A 337 24.82 8.99 4.04
C LYS A 337 25.47 10.36 3.93
N ALA A 338 24.79 11.33 3.31
CA ALA A 338 25.31 12.68 3.14
C ALA A 338 25.28 13.48 4.45
N SER A 339 24.19 13.39 5.21
CA SER A 339 23.99 14.16 6.45
C SER A 339 24.11 13.35 7.74
N GLY A 340 23.95 12.02 7.66
CA GLY A 340 23.81 11.14 8.82
C GLY A 340 22.43 11.18 9.48
N LEU A 341 21.49 12.00 9.00
CA LEU A 341 20.15 12.10 9.59
C LEU A 341 19.25 10.92 9.19
N PRO A 342 18.39 10.45 10.10
CA PRO A 342 17.47 9.35 9.85
C PRO A 342 16.27 9.76 9.00
N PHE A 343 15.66 8.76 8.36
CA PHE A 343 14.34 8.81 7.76
C PHE A 343 13.57 7.52 8.13
N HIS A 344 12.26 7.64 8.38
CA HIS A 344 11.39 6.56 8.82
C HIS A 344 10.22 6.44 7.85
N THR A 345 10.48 5.75 6.74
CA THR A 345 9.46 5.63 5.70
C THR A 345 9.01 4.20 5.50
N SER A 346 7.74 4.09 5.10
CA SER A 346 7.21 2.92 4.44
C SER A 346 6.86 3.33 3.01
N VAL A 347 7.07 2.42 2.07
CA VAL A 347 6.85 2.65 0.66
C VAL A 347 5.89 1.59 0.13
N VAL A 348 5.06 1.97 -0.85
CA VAL A 348 4.35 1.00 -1.68
C VAL A 348 4.93 1.01 -3.09
N HIS A 349 5.49 -0.13 -3.49
CA HIS A 349 5.90 -0.39 -4.86
C HIS A 349 4.73 -0.98 -5.65
N ILE A 350 4.39 -0.38 -6.78
CA ILE A 350 3.52 -0.99 -7.78
C ILE A 350 4.40 -1.54 -8.90
N VAL A 351 4.48 -2.87 -9.01
CA VAL A 351 5.31 -3.60 -9.96
C VAL A 351 4.41 -4.21 -11.02
N VAL A 352 4.68 -3.93 -12.29
CA VAL A 352 3.97 -4.52 -13.44
C VAL A 352 4.92 -5.46 -14.17
N VAL A 353 4.45 -6.67 -14.44
CA VAL A 353 5.19 -7.72 -15.15
C VAL A 353 4.60 -7.88 -16.56
N ASN A 354 5.45 -8.07 -17.57
CA ASN A 354 5.00 -8.36 -18.93
C ASN A 354 4.79 -9.86 -19.16
N GLU A 355 4.33 -10.23 -20.36
CA GLU A 355 4.06 -11.62 -20.75
C GLU A 355 5.31 -12.51 -20.73
N ASP A 356 6.51 -11.94 -20.90
CA ASP A 356 7.80 -12.64 -20.82
C ASP A 356 8.26 -12.89 -19.36
N GLY A 357 7.44 -12.51 -18.38
CA GLY A 357 7.81 -12.59 -16.96
C GLY A 357 8.89 -11.59 -16.54
N LYS A 358 9.06 -10.49 -17.28
CA LYS A 358 10.00 -9.40 -16.96
C LYS A 358 9.28 -8.21 -16.34
N VAL A 359 9.95 -7.49 -15.46
CA VAL A 359 9.38 -6.27 -14.87
C VAL A 359 9.35 -5.15 -15.91
N ALA A 360 8.15 -4.72 -16.28
CA ALA A 360 7.87 -3.68 -17.26
C ALA A 360 7.75 -2.29 -16.63
N SER A 361 7.26 -2.20 -15.39
CA SER A 361 7.36 -0.97 -14.62
C SER A 361 7.42 -1.20 -13.12
N ILE A 362 7.98 -0.24 -12.42
CA ILE A 362 7.99 -0.17 -10.96
C ILE A 362 7.82 1.30 -10.53
N HIS A 363 6.77 1.58 -9.76
CA HIS A 363 6.48 2.90 -9.21
C HIS A 363 6.60 2.89 -7.69
N ASN A 364 7.44 3.75 -7.11
CA ASN A 364 7.70 3.81 -5.67
C ASN A 364 6.96 4.98 -5.02
N HIS A 365 5.88 4.69 -4.28
CA HIS A 365 5.05 5.69 -3.60
C HIS A 365 5.49 5.83 -2.16
N VAL A 366 6.10 6.98 -1.82
CA VAL A 366 6.78 7.19 -0.54
C VAL A 366 6.53 8.60 -0.03
N ASN A 367 6.44 8.77 1.28
CA ASN A 367 6.50 10.09 1.92
C ASN A 367 7.90 10.68 1.70
N THR A 368 8.01 11.60 0.76
CA THR A 368 9.28 12.20 0.31
C THR A 368 9.76 13.31 1.22
N ALA A 369 8.90 13.93 2.02
CA ALA A 369 9.26 15.08 2.84
C ALA A 369 10.38 14.72 3.83
N GLU A 370 10.23 13.59 4.53
CA GLU A 370 11.25 13.14 5.50
C GLU A 370 12.57 12.75 4.82
N ILE A 371 12.50 12.13 3.63
CA ILE A 371 13.71 11.81 2.84
C ILE A 371 14.42 13.11 2.43
N VAL A 372 13.69 14.12 2.00
CA VAL A 372 14.26 15.42 1.63
C VAL A 372 14.92 16.10 2.83
N GLU A 373 14.24 16.15 3.99
CA GLU A 373 14.82 16.72 5.21
C GLU A 373 16.10 15.98 5.62
N ALA A 374 16.10 14.64 5.55
CA ALA A 374 17.29 13.84 5.80
C ALA A 374 18.41 14.19 4.82
N PHE A 375 18.15 14.29 3.51
CA PHE A 375 19.17 14.59 2.50
C PHE A 375 19.74 16.01 2.61
N LEU A 376 18.92 16.98 3.01
CA LEU A 376 19.35 18.38 3.16
C LEU A 376 20.04 18.67 4.50
N GLY A 377 20.06 17.69 5.42
CA GLY A 377 20.63 17.85 6.75
C GLY A 377 19.72 18.60 7.72
N GLY A 378 18.44 18.73 7.41
CA GLY A 378 17.46 19.43 8.23
C GLY A 378 16.30 19.95 7.39
N ARG A 379 15.35 20.57 8.08
CA ARG A 379 14.14 21.09 7.46
C ARG A 379 14.47 22.30 6.55
N PRO A 380 14.10 22.26 5.26
CA PRO A 380 14.32 23.39 4.35
C PRO A 380 13.14 24.37 4.29
N TYR A 381 12.09 24.13 5.09
CA TYR A 381 10.86 24.92 5.13
C TYR A 381 10.73 25.73 6.41
N THR A 382 10.16 26.92 6.30
CA THR A 382 9.75 27.74 7.45
C THR A 382 8.28 27.47 7.77
N VAL A 383 7.97 27.27 9.05
CA VAL A 383 6.58 27.33 9.54
C VAL A 383 6.29 28.81 9.79
N ASN A 384 5.30 29.37 9.10
CA ASN A 384 4.88 30.76 9.28
C ASN A 384 3.88 30.90 10.42
#